data_AF-A0AAU9JHR0-F1
#
_entry.id   AF-A0AAU9JHR0-F1
#
_cell.length_a   1.000
_cell.length_b   1.000
_cell.length_c   1.000
_cell.angle_alpha   90.00
_cell.angle_beta   90.00
_cell.angle_gamma   90.00
#
_symmetry.space_group_name_H-M   'P 1'
#
loop_
_entity.id
_entity.type
_entity.pdbx_description
1 polymer ?
#
loop_
_entity_poly.entity_id
_entity_poly.type
_entity_poly.pdbx_seq_one_letter_code
_entity_poly.pdbx_strand_id
1 'polypeptide(L)'
;MDSVETRLESLIRPIPIENWRRLEDYIQQAHQLKARGDSMYNHGKYIEAHTAFKMFLNLMRDIRSHNSCNSIGYKKQLFQLNQDIPLIRNLVSDCSRSVINADKNVPSLISSAEIPKRVIIPQEIIDHFIALSFSNTERNVETLGILAGIPSNTELAIKALILPNQRGASDTCECLDDETLFTALEQHKWQVLGWIHTHPQHDLFLSSVDMHTHSSYQWLLPEAIAIVYAPLHPQQIGVFKLTERGMQEIRACRERGFHPHSEGLFEESRNVSIESGVRFEVVDLR
;
A
#
# COMPACT_ATOMS: atom_id res chain seq x y z
N MET A 1 -10.33 13.78 -31.05
CA MET A 1 -10.22 13.55 -29.60
C MET A 1 -9.02 14.28 -29.01
N ASP A 2 -7.85 14.24 -29.65
CA ASP A 2 -6.64 14.97 -29.21
C ASP A 2 -6.82 16.45 -28.85
N SER A 3 -7.66 17.21 -29.56
CA SER A 3 -7.77 18.67 -29.31
C SER A 3 -8.53 19.05 -28.04
N VAL A 4 -9.44 18.20 -27.54
CA VAL A 4 -10.22 18.47 -26.31
C VAL A 4 -9.42 18.05 -25.08
N GLU A 5 -8.80 16.87 -25.13
CA GLU A 5 -7.95 16.39 -24.04
C GLU A 5 -6.73 17.30 -23.86
N THR A 6 -6.03 17.67 -24.94
CA THR A 6 -4.91 18.64 -24.90
C THR A 6 -5.35 19.99 -24.33
N ARG A 7 -6.59 20.44 -24.62
CA ARG A 7 -7.14 21.70 -24.12
C ARG A 7 -7.51 21.62 -22.64
N LEU A 8 -8.04 20.49 -22.17
CA LEU A 8 -8.30 20.25 -20.74
C LEU A 8 -7.00 20.09 -19.94
N GLU A 9 -6.02 19.36 -20.45
CA GLU A 9 -4.67 19.29 -19.88
C GLU A 9 -4.05 20.68 -19.76
N SER A 10 -4.32 21.58 -20.73
CA SER A 10 -3.87 22.97 -20.66
C SER A 10 -4.51 23.80 -19.54
N LEU A 11 -5.76 23.49 -19.18
CA LEU A 11 -6.56 24.17 -18.14
C LEU A 11 -6.31 23.60 -16.75
N ILE A 12 -6.07 22.29 -16.66
CA ILE A 12 -5.75 21.56 -15.44
C ILE A 12 -4.25 21.63 -15.13
N ARG A 13 -3.45 22.19 -16.07
CA ARG A 13 -1.99 22.34 -16.04
C ARG A 13 -1.47 22.36 -14.61
N PRO A 14 -0.63 21.38 -14.24
CA PRO A 14 -0.13 21.33 -12.90
C PRO A 14 0.90 22.47 -12.76
N ILE A 15 1.06 23.01 -11.54
CA ILE A 15 2.07 24.05 -11.28
C ILE A 15 3.41 23.50 -11.76
N PRO A 16 4.19 24.19 -12.62
CA PRO A 16 5.45 23.67 -13.12
C PRO A 16 6.31 23.17 -11.95
N ILE A 17 6.86 21.96 -12.05
CA ILE A 17 7.82 21.48 -11.06
C ILE A 17 9.06 22.36 -11.21
N GLU A 18 9.23 23.33 -10.30
CA GLU A 18 10.31 24.32 -10.37
C GLU A 18 11.68 23.66 -10.29
N ASN A 19 11.78 22.53 -9.58
CA ASN A 19 13.00 21.75 -9.49
C ASN A 19 12.73 20.24 -9.56
N TRP A 20 12.97 19.65 -10.74
CA TRP A 20 12.85 18.21 -10.98
C TRP A 20 13.73 17.33 -10.06
N ARG A 21 14.67 17.92 -9.31
CA ARG A 21 15.51 17.23 -8.32
C ARG A 21 14.88 17.14 -6.92
N ARG A 22 13.80 17.87 -6.63
CA ARG A 22 13.15 17.90 -5.31
C ARG A 22 11.88 17.05 -5.35
N LEU A 23 11.91 15.89 -4.68
CA LEU A 23 10.74 15.01 -4.57
C LEU A 23 9.53 15.70 -3.91
N GLU A 24 9.79 16.64 -3.00
CA GLU A 24 8.77 17.44 -2.32
C GLU A 24 7.82 18.16 -3.29
N ASP A 25 8.36 18.72 -4.39
CA ASP A 25 7.58 19.44 -5.40
C ASP A 25 6.63 18.48 -6.13
N TYR A 26 7.07 17.24 -6.41
CA TYR A 26 6.24 16.19 -7.01
C TYR A 26 5.11 15.77 -6.05
N ILE A 27 5.43 15.56 -4.77
CA ILE A 27 4.45 15.16 -3.75
C ILE A 27 3.38 16.26 -3.60
N GLN A 28 3.79 17.52 -3.49
CA GLN A 28 2.85 18.64 -3.37
C GLN A 28 1.92 18.74 -4.59
N GLN A 29 2.47 18.59 -5.79
CA GLN A 29 1.69 18.61 -7.03
C GLN A 29 0.72 17.41 -7.10
N ALA A 30 1.12 16.23 -6.61
CA ALA A 30 0.26 15.06 -6.56
C ALA A 30 -0.93 15.25 -5.61
N HIS A 31 -0.71 15.84 -4.43
CA HIS A 31 -1.80 16.22 -3.52
C HIS A 31 -2.78 17.18 -4.18
N GLN A 32 -2.28 18.20 -4.88
CA GLN A 32 -3.13 19.17 -5.58
C GLN A 32 -3.96 18.51 -6.68
N LEU A 33 -3.36 17.64 -7.49
CA LEU A 33 -4.07 16.94 -8.56
C LEU A 33 -5.14 16.00 -8.02
N LYS A 34 -4.84 15.24 -6.97
CA LYS A 34 -5.81 14.37 -6.30
C LYS A 34 -6.99 15.18 -5.75
N ALA A 35 -6.73 16.22 -4.96
CA ALA A 35 -7.77 17.07 -4.38
C ALA A 35 -8.63 17.79 -5.44
N ARG A 36 -8.02 18.29 -6.53
CA ARG A 36 -8.75 18.90 -7.64
C ARG A 36 -9.63 17.89 -8.36
N GLY A 37 -9.12 16.70 -8.63
CA GLY A 37 -9.88 15.62 -9.25
C GLY A 37 -11.07 15.20 -8.40
N ASP A 38 -10.88 15.04 -7.07
CA ASP A 38 -11.96 14.69 -6.14
C ASP A 38 -13.04 15.78 -6.11
N SER A 39 -12.63 17.05 -6.05
CA SER A 39 -13.56 18.18 -6.13
C SER A 39 -14.33 18.18 -7.45
N MET A 40 -13.66 18.01 -8.59
CA MET A 40 -14.32 17.95 -9.90
C MET A 40 -15.32 16.80 -9.99
N TYR A 41 -14.95 15.61 -9.49
CA TYR A 41 -15.83 14.43 -9.44
C TYR A 41 -17.11 14.73 -8.66
N ASN A 42 -16.96 15.27 -7.45
CA ASN A 42 -18.09 15.59 -6.55
C ASN A 42 -19.01 16.68 -7.13
N HIS A 43 -18.52 17.52 -8.05
CA HIS A 43 -19.30 18.54 -8.75
C HIS A 43 -19.79 18.11 -10.14
N GLY A 44 -19.71 16.82 -10.48
CA GLY A 44 -20.19 16.28 -11.77
C GLY A 44 -19.33 16.64 -12.98
N LYS A 45 -18.11 17.16 -12.77
CA LYS A 45 -17.14 17.49 -13.82
C LYS A 45 -16.25 16.28 -14.12
N TYR A 46 -16.87 15.22 -14.64
CA TYR A 46 -16.23 13.91 -14.75
C TYR A 46 -15.06 13.87 -15.75
N ILE A 47 -15.13 14.64 -16.84
CA ILE A 47 -14.04 14.68 -17.83
C ILE A 47 -12.81 15.41 -17.25
N GLU A 48 -13.03 16.52 -16.55
CA GLU A 48 -11.95 17.26 -15.89
C GLU A 48 -11.35 16.47 -14.72
N ALA A 49 -12.19 15.79 -13.93
CA ALA A 49 -11.75 14.86 -12.90
C ALA A 49 -10.87 13.74 -13.50
N HIS A 50 -11.28 13.19 -14.65
CA HIS A 50 -10.54 12.15 -15.35
C HIS A 50 -9.15 12.63 -15.76
N THR A 51 -9.06 13.81 -16.38
CA THR A 51 -7.77 14.40 -16.76
C THR A 51 -6.89 14.67 -15.52
N ALA A 52 -7.45 15.24 -14.45
CA ALA A 52 -6.70 15.49 -13.21
C ALA A 52 -6.15 14.19 -12.58
N PHE A 53 -6.95 13.13 -12.54
CA PHE A 53 -6.51 11.83 -12.02
C PHE A 53 -5.52 11.12 -12.93
N LYS A 54 -5.63 11.25 -14.25
CA LYS A 54 -4.61 10.78 -15.21
C LYS A 54 -3.26 11.42 -14.96
N MET A 55 -3.25 12.73 -14.74
CA MET A 55 -2.04 13.46 -14.41
C MET A 55 -1.49 13.03 -13.04
N PHE A 56 -2.35 12.84 -12.04
CA PHE A 56 -1.97 12.30 -10.73
C PHE A 56 -1.30 10.92 -10.84
N LEU A 57 -1.88 9.98 -11.59
CA LEU A 57 -1.31 8.63 -11.74
C LEU A 57 0.02 8.63 -12.47
N ASN A 58 0.17 9.48 -13.49
CA ASN A 58 1.47 9.69 -14.15
C ASN A 58 2.50 10.22 -13.17
N LEU A 59 2.13 11.22 -12.36
CA LEU A 59 3.02 11.79 -11.36
C LEU A 59 3.41 10.79 -10.26
N MET A 60 2.48 9.93 -9.83
CA MET A 60 2.78 8.86 -8.87
C MET A 60 3.77 7.84 -9.44
N ARG A 61 3.74 7.57 -10.74
CA ARG A 61 4.73 6.72 -11.43
C ARG A 61 6.10 7.39 -11.49
N ASP A 62 6.15 8.71 -11.71
CA ASP A 62 7.39 9.48 -11.70
C ASP A 62 7.99 9.55 -10.28
N ILE A 63 7.15 9.80 -9.26
CA ILE A 63 7.52 9.75 -7.84
C ILE A 63 8.18 8.42 -7.50
N ARG A 64 7.57 7.30 -7.91
CA ARG A 64 8.10 5.96 -7.65
C ARG A 64 9.47 5.72 -8.29
N SER A 65 9.74 6.38 -9.41
CA SER A 65 11.02 6.29 -10.14
C SER A 65 12.07 7.28 -9.62
N HIS A 66 11.72 8.16 -8.68
CA HIS A 66 12.61 9.18 -8.16
C HIS A 66 13.61 8.62 -7.13
N ASN A 67 14.88 9.01 -7.23
CA ASN A 67 15.97 8.49 -6.36
C ASN A 67 15.70 8.65 -4.86
N SER A 68 14.98 9.69 -4.46
CA SER A 68 14.61 9.97 -3.07
C SER A 68 13.29 9.33 -2.61
N CYS A 69 12.60 8.55 -3.45
CA CYS A 69 11.30 7.93 -3.10
C CYS A 69 11.39 7.01 -1.88
N ASN A 70 12.57 6.44 -1.64
CA ASN A 70 12.84 5.61 -0.48
C ASN A 70 13.39 6.38 0.73
N SER A 71 13.49 7.71 0.66
CA SER A 71 13.88 8.52 1.82
C SER A 71 12.81 8.46 2.90
N ILE A 72 13.24 8.24 4.14
CA ILE A 72 12.35 8.06 5.29
C ILE A 72 11.41 9.26 5.50
N GLY A 73 11.92 10.48 5.26
CA GLY A 73 11.17 11.73 5.47
C GLY A 73 9.95 11.90 4.57
N TYR A 74 9.85 11.15 3.47
CA TYR A 74 8.69 11.21 2.56
C TYR A 74 7.75 10.01 2.69
N LYS A 75 8.13 8.93 3.39
CA LYS A 75 7.36 7.67 3.40
C LYS A 75 5.95 7.86 3.94
N LYS A 76 5.77 8.68 4.97
CA LYS A 76 4.46 9.01 5.53
C LYS A 76 3.56 9.69 4.50
N GLN A 77 4.03 10.77 3.88
CA GLN A 77 3.28 11.50 2.87
C GLN A 77 2.94 10.61 1.67
N LEU A 78 3.90 9.79 1.22
CA LEU A 78 3.70 8.86 0.13
C LEU A 78 2.68 7.75 0.46
N PHE A 79 2.69 7.23 1.69
CA PHE A 79 1.70 6.25 2.15
C PHE A 79 0.28 6.84 2.09
N GLN A 80 0.08 8.01 2.69
CA GLN A 80 -1.20 8.72 2.70
C GLN A 80 -1.67 9.09 1.29
N LEU A 81 -0.76 9.56 0.45
CA LEU A 81 -1.05 9.92 -0.94
C LEU A 81 -1.47 8.70 -1.78
N ASN A 82 -0.85 7.54 -1.50
CA ASN A 82 -1.11 6.27 -2.16
C ASN A 82 -2.32 5.50 -1.61
N GLN A 83 -2.97 5.98 -0.55
CA GLN A 83 -4.31 5.53 -0.17
C GLN A 83 -5.36 6.14 -1.10
N ASP A 84 -6.52 5.50 -1.29
CA ASP A 84 -7.65 6.04 -2.06
C ASP A 84 -7.32 6.54 -3.48
N ILE A 85 -6.42 5.85 -4.19
CA ILE A 85 -5.92 6.27 -5.50
C ILE A 85 -7.03 6.35 -6.52
N PRO A 86 -7.35 7.50 -7.14
CA PRO A 86 -8.50 7.68 -8.03
C PRO A 86 -8.50 6.84 -9.33
N LEU A 87 -9.69 6.47 -9.83
CA LEU A 87 -9.87 5.56 -10.97
C LEU A 87 -10.38 6.33 -12.19
N ILE A 88 -9.58 6.28 -13.24
CA ILE A 88 -9.86 6.92 -14.53
C ILE A 88 -10.97 6.19 -15.30
N ARG A 89 -11.09 4.87 -15.12
CA ARG A 89 -11.96 4.01 -15.94
C ARG A 89 -13.46 4.21 -15.68
N ASN A 90 -13.86 4.44 -14.43
CA ASN A 90 -15.26 4.66 -14.05
C ASN A 90 -15.76 6.06 -14.42
N LEU A 91 -14.85 7.02 -14.55
CA LEU A 91 -15.17 8.36 -15.05
C LEU A 91 -15.65 8.35 -16.51
N VAL A 92 -15.14 7.40 -17.30
CA VAL A 92 -15.58 7.22 -18.70
C VAL A 92 -16.96 6.54 -18.77
N SER A 93 -17.27 5.62 -17.84
CA SER A 93 -18.62 5.03 -17.73
C SER A 93 -19.65 6.03 -17.21
N ASP A 94 -19.30 6.89 -16.25
CA ASP A 94 -20.17 8.00 -15.79
C ASP A 94 -20.35 9.08 -16.87
N CYS A 95 -19.35 9.21 -17.77
CA CYS A 95 -19.45 10.03 -18.98
C CYS A 95 -20.32 9.38 -20.09
N SER A 96 -20.63 8.08 -19.97
CA SER A 96 -21.37 7.31 -20.98
C SER A 96 -22.90 7.46 -20.84
N ARG A 97 -23.37 8.71 -20.80
CA ARG A 97 -24.62 9.11 -21.48
C ARG A 97 -24.35 9.74 -22.86
N SER A 98 -23.10 9.78 -23.30
CA SER A 98 -22.73 10.10 -24.67
C SER A 98 -21.40 9.46 -25.09
N VAL A 99 -21.50 8.41 -25.91
CA VAL A 99 -20.64 8.07 -27.06
C VAL A 99 -19.21 7.52 -26.80
N ILE A 100 -19.12 6.17 -26.92
CA ILE A 100 -18.18 5.31 -27.70
C ILE A 100 -16.73 5.02 -27.24
N ASN A 101 -16.46 3.69 -27.30
CA ASN A 101 -15.26 2.85 -27.55
C ASN A 101 -13.92 3.01 -26.82
N ALA A 102 -13.44 1.83 -26.45
CA ALA A 102 -12.18 1.51 -25.80
C ALA A 102 -10.97 1.58 -26.76
N ASP A 103 -9.91 2.24 -26.30
CA ASP A 103 -8.55 2.00 -26.79
C ASP A 103 -7.80 1.09 -25.82
N LYS A 104 -7.43 -0.09 -26.33
CA LYS A 104 -6.49 -1.02 -25.70
C LYS A 104 -5.11 -0.72 -26.27
N ASN A 105 -4.28 0.03 -25.55
CA ASN A 105 -2.81 -0.04 -25.66
C ASN A 105 -2.18 0.85 -24.59
N VAL A 106 -1.81 0.26 -23.45
CA VAL A 106 -0.84 0.87 -22.52
C VAL A 106 0.47 0.12 -22.73
N PRO A 107 1.55 0.76 -23.23
CA PRO A 107 2.84 0.12 -23.33
C PRO A 107 3.41 -0.15 -21.94
N SER A 108 3.64 -1.42 -21.61
CA SER A 108 4.44 -1.83 -20.47
C SER A 108 5.91 -1.51 -20.76
N LEU A 109 6.40 -0.37 -20.27
CA LEU A 109 7.83 -0.12 -20.17
C LEU A 109 8.38 -1.05 -19.09
N ILE A 110 8.92 -2.18 -19.54
CA ILE A 110 9.66 -3.14 -18.73
C ILE A 110 10.89 -2.42 -18.20
N SER A 111 10.80 -1.92 -16.96
CA SER A 111 11.97 -1.64 -16.13
C SER A 111 12.71 -2.98 -15.94
N SER A 112 14.01 -2.99 -16.22
CA SER A 112 14.90 -4.13 -15.99
C SER A 112 14.61 -4.74 -14.61
N ALA A 113 14.11 -5.97 -14.57
CA ALA A 113 13.69 -6.61 -13.32
C ALA A 113 14.88 -6.73 -12.37
N GLU A 114 14.97 -5.81 -11.42
CA GLU A 114 15.83 -5.95 -10.25
C GLU A 114 15.42 -7.24 -9.53
N ILE A 115 16.41 -8.06 -9.16
CA ILE A 115 16.16 -9.30 -8.45
C ILE A 115 15.49 -8.93 -7.11
N PRO A 116 14.32 -9.49 -6.78
CA PRO A 116 13.62 -9.16 -5.54
C PRO A 116 14.52 -9.42 -4.33
N LYS A 117 14.65 -8.43 -3.44
CA LYS A 117 15.48 -8.59 -2.24
C LYS A 117 14.92 -9.68 -1.33
N ARG A 118 15.81 -10.41 -0.67
CA ARG A 118 15.45 -11.37 0.37
C ARG A 118 14.98 -10.63 1.62
N VAL A 119 13.87 -11.04 2.21
CA VAL A 119 13.33 -10.52 3.47
C VAL A 119 13.67 -11.50 4.60
N ILE A 120 14.37 -11.04 5.63
CA ILE A 120 14.74 -11.85 6.80
C ILE A 120 13.79 -11.53 7.94
N ILE A 121 13.08 -12.55 8.41
CA ILE A 121 12.12 -12.47 9.50
C ILE A 121 12.71 -13.19 10.72
N PRO A 122 12.99 -12.50 11.84
CA PRO A 122 13.30 -13.16 13.09
C PRO A 122 12.13 -14.07 13.53
N GLN A 123 12.37 -15.36 13.74
CA GLN A 123 11.33 -16.28 14.25
C GLN A 123 10.71 -15.75 15.54
N GLU A 124 11.55 -15.20 16.42
CA GLU A 124 11.15 -14.71 17.73
C GLU A 124 10.22 -13.49 17.66
N ILE A 125 10.21 -12.72 16.55
CA ILE A 125 9.21 -11.66 16.34
C ILE A 125 7.81 -12.25 16.24
N ILE A 126 7.67 -13.36 15.51
CA ILE A 126 6.39 -14.03 15.31
C ILE A 126 5.91 -14.57 16.67
N ASP A 127 6.80 -15.23 17.41
CA ASP A 127 6.48 -15.79 18.73
C ASP A 127 6.03 -14.69 19.72
N HIS A 128 6.73 -13.54 19.73
CA HIS A 128 6.34 -12.40 20.57
C HIS A 128 5.00 -11.80 20.13
N PHE A 129 4.76 -11.68 18.82
CA PHE A 129 3.48 -11.19 18.32
C PHE A 129 2.32 -12.10 18.73
N ILE A 130 2.48 -13.42 18.62
CA ILE A 130 1.48 -14.41 19.07
C ILE A 130 1.20 -14.22 20.56
N ALA A 131 2.24 -14.11 21.39
CA ALA A 131 2.07 -13.89 22.83
C ALA A 131 1.35 -12.57 23.16
N LEU A 132 1.70 -11.48 22.48
CA LEU A 132 1.14 -10.14 22.71
C LEU A 132 -0.29 -9.97 22.18
N SER A 133 -0.69 -10.79 21.19
CA SER A 133 -2.04 -10.80 20.60
C SER A 133 -2.98 -11.82 21.27
N PHE A 134 -2.46 -12.74 22.09
CA PHE A 134 -3.21 -13.86 22.68
C PHE A 134 -4.57 -13.47 23.29
N SER A 135 -4.61 -12.44 24.14
CA SER A 135 -5.85 -11.98 24.81
C SER A 135 -6.93 -11.49 23.83
N ASN A 136 -6.53 -10.92 22.69
CA ASN A 136 -7.47 -10.52 21.64
C ASN A 136 -7.90 -11.74 20.82
N THR A 137 -6.96 -12.60 20.44
CA THR A 137 -7.21 -13.83 19.70
C THR A 137 -8.23 -14.73 20.42
N GLU A 138 -8.09 -14.93 21.73
CA GLU A 138 -9.04 -15.70 22.56
C GLU A 138 -10.46 -15.11 22.57
N ARG A 139 -10.59 -13.80 22.34
CA ARG A 139 -11.87 -13.08 22.30
C ARG A 139 -12.41 -12.93 20.88
N ASN A 140 -11.83 -13.63 19.90
CA ASN A 140 -12.15 -13.47 18.48
C ASN A 140 -11.99 -12.02 18.01
N VAL A 141 -10.87 -11.38 18.37
CA VAL A 141 -10.50 -10.04 17.95
C VAL A 141 -9.14 -10.09 17.25
N GLU A 142 -9.07 -9.60 16.03
CA GLU A 142 -7.82 -9.47 15.28
C GLU A 142 -6.89 -8.45 15.93
N THR A 143 -5.57 -8.68 15.82
CA THR A 143 -4.53 -7.77 16.27
C THR A 143 -3.58 -7.48 15.13
N LEU A 144 -3.12 -6.24 15.01
CA LEU A 144 -2.17 -5.72 14.04
C LEU A 144 -0.79 -5.51 14.68
N GLY A 145 0.26 -5.83 13.95
CA GLY A 145 1.65 -5.45 14.21
C GLY A 145 2.33 -4.96 12.93
N ILE A 146 3.17 -3.94 13.05
CA ILE A 146 3.97 -3.39 11.96
C ILE A 146 5.38 -3.96 12.03
N LEU A 147 5.86 -4.48 10.91
CA LEU A 147 7.21 -5.03 10.78
C LEU A 147 8.12 -3.96 10.21
N ALA A 148 9.10 -3.54 11.00
CA ALA A 148 9.99 -2.45 10.64
C ALA A 148 11.45 -2.89 10.62
N GLY A 149 12.26 -2.23 9.80
CA GLY A 149 13.68 -2.54 9.68
C GLY A 149 14.45 -1.52 8.87
N ILE A 150 15.72 -1.81 8.61
CA ILE A 150 16.59 -0.94 7.82
C ILE A 150 16.80 -1.63 6.46
N PRO A 151 16.38 -1.02 5.34
CA PRO A 151 16.66 -1.60 4.04
C PRO A 151 18.16 -1.59 3.78
N SER A 152 18.71 -2.70 3.31
CA SER A 152 20.06 -2.74 2.73
C SER A 152 19.97 -2.91 1.21
N ASN A 153 21.11 -2.82 0.53
CA ASN A 153 21.17 -3.01 -0.91
C ASN A 153 20.90 -4.47 -1.32
N THR A 154 21.12 -5.43 -0.43
CA THR A 154 21.07 -6.88 -0.74
C THR A 154 19.92 -7.61 -0.06
N GLU A 155 19.52 -7.17 1.14
CA GLU A 155 18.50 -7.83 1.96
C GLU A 155 17.69 -6.83 2.80
N LEU A 156 16.48 -7.24 3.17
CA LEU A 156 15.56 -6.50 4.02
C LEU A 156 15.39 -7.25 5.33
N ALA A 157 16.21 -6.91 6.32
CA ALA A 157 16.12 -7.52 7.63
C ALA A 157 15.09 -6.81 8.51
N ILE A 158 14.08 -7.54 8.97
CA ILE A 158 13.15 -7.04 9.99
C ILE A 158 13.90 -6.92 11.31
N LYS A 159 13.80 -5.75 11.94
CA LYS A 159 14.48 -5.39 13.18
C LYS A 159 13.54 -4.97 14.29
N ALA A 160 12.27 -4.73 13.99
CA ALA A 160 11.31 -4.36 15.01
C ALA A 160 9.90 -4.85 14.72
N LEU A 161 9.18 -5.18 15.79
CA LEU A 161 7.74 -5.34 15.84
C LEU A 161 7.16 -4.13 16.56
N ILE A 162 6.34 -3.35 15.88
CA ILE A 162 5.64 -2.21 16.47
C ILE A 162 4.16 -2.59 16.61
N LEU A 163 3.60 -2.53 17.81
CA LEU A 163 2.16 -2.66 18.03
C LEU A 163 1.54 -1.27 18.07
N PRO A 164 0.91 -0.79 16.98
CA PRO A 164 0.33 0.54 16.98
C PRO A 164 -0.90 0.61 17.89
N ASN A 165 -1.28 1.82 18.30
CA ASN A 165 -2.63 2.09 18.76
C ASN A 165 -3.61 1.65 17.68
N GLN A 166 -4.54 0.77 18.03
CA GLN A 166 -5.30 0.01 17.04
C GLN A 166 -6.69 -0.39 17.56
N ARG A 167 -7.59 -0.67 16.62
CA ARG A 167 -8.90 -1.28 16.90
C ARG A 167 -9.05 -2.56 16.09
N GLY A 168 -9.24 -3.68 16.78
CA GLY A 168 -9.60 -4.96 16.18
C GLY A 168 -11.10 -5.24 16.26
N ALA A 169 -11.60 -5.98 15.28
CA ALA A 169 -12.87 -6.69 15.28
C ALA A 169 -12.60 -8.18 14.93
N SER A 170 -13.64 -8.97 14.66
CA SER A 170 -13.46 -10.39 14.32
C SER A 170 -12.83 -10.66 12.95
N ASP A 171 -12.86 -9.65 12.07
CA ASP A 171 -12.52 -9.74 10.64
C ASP A 171 -11.76 -8.51 10.12
N THR A 172 -11.32 -7.63 11.02
CA THR A 172 -10.50 -6.45 10.71
C THR A 172 -9.61 -6.04 11.87
N CYS A 173 -8.50 -5.40 11.54
CA CYS A 173 -7.74 -4.57 12.48
C CYS A 173 -7.28 -3.28 11.79
N GLU A 174 -7.38 -2.16 12.51
CA GLU A 174 -7.09 -0.82 11.98
C GLU A 174 -6.11 -0.09 12.90
N CYS A 175 -5.08 0.54 12.33
CA CYS A 175 -4.22 1.49 13.03
C CYS A 175 -4.98 2.81 13.24
N LEU A 176 -5.10 3.27 14.50
CA LEU A 176 -5.86 4.47 14.85
C LEU A 176 -5.00 5.75 14.88
N ASP A 177 -3.68 5.60 14.99
CA ASP A 177 -2.75 6.71 15.15
C ASP A 177 -1.48 6.50 14.31
N ASP A 178 -1.62 6.76 13.02
CA ASP A 178 -0.51 6.74 12.07
C ASP A 178 0.58 7.77 12.45
N GLU A 179 0.23 8.89 13.08
CA GLU A 179 1.18 9.95 13.45
C GLU A 179 2.21 9.45 14.47
N THR A 180 1.74 8.81 15.53
CA THR A 180 2.61 8.22 16.56
C THR A 180 3.44 7.07 15.97
N LEU A 181 2.85 6.22 15.11
CA LEU A 181 3.57 5.16 14.42
C LEU A 181 4.72 5.70 13.55
N PHE A 182 4.46 6.70 12.70
CA PHE A 182 5.49 7.28 11.84
C PHE A 182 6.55 8.03 12.62
N THR A 183 6.19 8.68 13.74
CA THR A 183 7.15 9.31 14.65
C THR A 183 8.12 8.29 15.24
N ALA A 184 7.62 7.14 15.70
CA ALA A 184 8.46 6.06 16.22
C ALA A 184 9.39 5.50 15.13
N LEU A 185 8.87 5.25 13.93
CA LEU A 185 9.69 4.80 12.79
C LEU A 185 10.83 5.78 12.45
N GLU A 186 10.54 7.09 12.44
CA GLU A 186 11.53 8.13 12.13
C GLU A 186 12.63 8.22 13.20
N GLN A 187 12.26 8.21 14.48
CA GLN A 187 13.20 8.25 15.61
C GLN A 187 14.22 7.09 15.56
N HIS A 188 13.75 5.89 15.21
CA HIS A 188 14.58 4.70 15.08
C HIS A 188 15.23 4.55 13.69
N LYS A 189 14.91 5.44 12.75
CA LYS A 189 15.34 5.37 11.33
C LYS A 189 14.95 4.06 10.65
N TRP A 190 13.79 3.51 10.98
CA TRP A 190 13.25 2.29 10.38
C TRP A 190 12.26 2.60 9.25
N GLN A 191 12.14 1.66 8.33
CA GLN A 191 11.10 1.62 7.31
C GLN A 191 10.14 0.47 7.57
N VAL A 192 8.88 0.65 7.17
CA VAL A 192 7.92 -0.46 7.16
C VAL A 192 8.33 -1.45 6.06
N LEU A 193 8.58 -2.69 6.46
CA LEU A 193 8.91 -3.81 5.57
C LEU A 193 7.73 -4.77 5.39
N GLY A 194 6.65 -4.56 6.13
CA GLY A 194 5.46 -5.39 6.09
C GLY A 194 4.64 -5.22 7.35
N TRP A 195 3.70 -6.13 7.54
CA TRP A 195 2.81 -6.15 8.68
C TRP A 195 2.44 -7.60 9.02
N ILE A 196 1.99 -7.81 10.25
CA ILE A 196 1.52 -9.09 10.75
C ILE A 196 0.15 -8.88 11.41
N HIS A 197 -0.81 -9.77 11.17
CA HIS A 197 -2.07 -9.76 11.90
C HIS A 197 -2.57 -11.16 12.26
N THR A 198 -3.57 -11.22 13.13
CA THR A 198 -4.21 -12.48 13.54
C THR A 198 -5.52 -12.72 12.81
N HIS A 199 -5.78 -13.99 12.50
CA HIS A 199 -7.05 -14.54 12.03
C HIS A 199 -7.57 -15.52 13.10
N PRO A 200 -8.25 -15.06 14.17
CA PRO A 200 -8.57 -15.92 15.32
C PRO A 200 -9.43 -17.14 15.00
N GLN A 201 -10.35 -16.99 14.04
CA GLN A 201 -11.32 -18.02 13.62
C GLN A 201 -11.27 -18.29 12.12
N HIS A 202 -10.28 -17.75 11.42
CA HIS A 202 -10.14 -17.80 9.97
C HIS A 202 -8.87 -18.54 9.56
N ASP A 203 -8.83 -18.98 8.31
CA ASP A 203 -7.70 -19.72 7.74
C ASP A 203 -6.57 -18.78 7.27
N LEU A 204 -5.47 -19.32 6.75
CA LEU A 204 -4.35 -18.58 6.17
C LEU A 204 -4.66 -18.08 4.76
N PHE A 205 -5.20 -16.86 4.66
CA PHE A 205 -5.42 -16.16 3.40
C PHE A 205 -5.31 -14.64 3.61
N LEU A 206 -5.28 -13.86 2.52
CA LEU A 206 -5.54 -12.43 2.59
C LEU A 206 -7.01 -12.16 2.26
N SER A 207 -7.74 -11.60 3.23
CA SER A 207 -9.10 -11.12 3.01
C SER A 207 -9.13 -9.95 2.03
N SER A 208 -10.33 -9.52 1.61
CA SER A 208 -10.47 -8.32 0.78
C SER A 208 -9.84 -7.10 1.47
N VAL A 209 -10.09 -6.92 2.76
CA VAL A 209 -9.52 -5.82 3.56
C VAL A 209 -8.00 -5.92 3.62
N ASP A 210 -7.46 -7.13 3.82
CA ASP A 210 -6.01 -7.34 3.88
C ASP A 210 -5.32 -7.04 2.56
N MET A 211 -5.94 -7.44 1.44
CA MET A 211 -5.43 -7.15 0.11
C MET A 211 -5.37 -5.64 -0.13
N HIS A 212 -6.42 -4.89 0.22
CA HIS A 212 -6.46 -3.44 0.11
C HIS A 212 -5.36 -2.77 0.95
N THR A 213 -5.25 -3.16 2.22
CA THR A 213 -4.19 -2.70 3.13
C THR A 213 -2.80 -3.00 2.57
N HIS A 214 -2.55 -4.24 2.17
CA HIS A 214 -1.25 -4.69 1.71
C HIS A 214 -0.84 -4.03 0.38
N SER A 215 -1.79 -3.69 -0.49
CA SER A 215 -1.51 -3.00 -1.75
C SER A 215 -0.81 -1.65 -1.57
N SER A 216 -1.10 -0.94 -0.47
CA SER A 216 -0.43 0.32 -0.14
C SER A 216 1.02 0.09 0.28
N TYR A 217 1.27 -0.90 1.13
CA TYR A 217 2.62 -1.27 1.55
C TYR A 217 3.46 -1.76 0.37
N GLN A 218 2.92 -2.67 -0.44
CA GLN A 218 3.64 -3.28 -1.55
C GLN A 218 3.93 -2.29 -2.70
N TRP A 219 3.18 -1.20 -2.81
CA TRP A 219 3.52 -0.13 -3.75
C TRP A 219 4.72 0.70 -3.30
N LEU A 220 4.79 1.00 -2.00
CA LEU A 220 5.91 1.74 -1.41
C LEU A 220 7.19 0.92 -1.36
N LEU A 221 7.06 -0.40 -1.22
CA LEU A 221 8.14 -1.36 -1.16
C LEU A 221 7.67 -2.67 -1.83
N PRO A 222 8.13 -2.98 -3.06
CA PRO A 222 7.70 -4.19 -3.79
C PRO A 222 7.88 -5.50 -3.04
N GLU A 223 8.85 -5.56 -2.14
CA GLU A 223 9.16 -6.70 -1.26
C GLU A 223 8.39 -6.69 0.06
N ALA A 224 7.47 -5.75 0.30
CA ALA A 224 6.68 -5.75 1.51
C ALA A 224 5.90 -7.06 1.65
N ILE A 225 5.79 -7.57 2.88
CA ILE A 225 5.09 -8.82 3.19
C ILE A 225 3.87 -8.58 4.09
N ALA A 226 2.89 -9.47 4.00
CA ALA A 226 1.78 -9.59 4.95
C ALA A 226 1.87 -10.96 5.63
N ILE A 227 2.09 -10.99 6.95
CA ILE A 227 2.11 -12.22 7.73
C ILE A 227 0.74 -12.42 8.39
N VAL A 228 0.16 -13.60 8.25
CA VAL A 228 -1.10 -13.97 8.89
C VAL A 228 -0.82 -15.04 9.93
N TYR A 229 -1.29 -14.83 11.15
CA TYR A 229 -1.34 -15.85 12.20
C TYR A 229 -2.76 -16.41 12.36
N ALA A 230 -2.96 -17.66 12.01
CA ALA A 230 -4.22 -18.40 12.16
C ALA A 230 -4.05 -19.57 13.14
N PRO A 231 -4.44 -19.44 14.43
CA PRO A 231 -4.21 -20.48 15.44
C PRO A 231 -4.87 -21.83 15.14
N LEU A 232 -5.94 -21.83 14.35
CA LEU A 232 -6.70 -23.04 14.00
C LEU A 232 -6.11 -23.78 12.78
N HIS A 233 -5.25 -23.14 12.00
CA HIS A 233 -4.63 -23.75 10.83
C HIS A 233 -3.38 -24.57 11.24
N PRO A 234 -3.14 -25.77 10.69
CA PRO A 234 -2.01 -26.61 11.09
C PRO A 234 -0.62 -25.96 10.96
N GLN A 235 -0.44 -25.09 9.96
CA GLN A 235 0.82 -24.37 9.75
C GLN A 235 0.94 -23.12 10.62
N GLN A 236 -0.19 -22.62 11.15
CA GLN A 236 -0.36 -21.40 11.95
C GLN A 236 0.07 -20.07 11.32
N ILE A 237 1.11 -20.05 10.51
CA ILE A 237 1.70 -18.83 9.92
C ILE A 237 1.72 -18.95 8.41
N GLY A 238 1.23 -17.90 7.74
CA GLY A 238 1.37 -17.69 6.30
C GLY A 238 2.05 -16.36 6.02
N VAL A 239 2.92 -16.30 5.02
CA VAL A 239 3.58 -15.06 4.59
C VAL A 239 3.24 -14.80 3.13
N PHE A 240 2.51 -13.72 2.87
CA PHE A 240 1.90 -13.44 1.59
C PHE A 240 2.40 -12.14 0.96
N LYS A 241 2.12 -12.03 -0.34
CA LYS A 241 2.19 -10.81 -1.12
C LYS A 241 1.09 -10.78 -2.17
N LEU A 242 0.75 -9.61 -2.69
CA LEU A 242 -0.08 -9.50 -3.89
C LEU A 242 0.72 -9.90 -5.13
N THR A 243 0.06 -10.60 -6.05
CA THR A 243 0.58 -10.83 -7.40
C THR A 243 0.59 -9.52 -8.19
N GLU A 244 1.27 -9.47 -9.33
CA GLU A 244 1.20 -8.29 -10.20
C GLU A 244 -0.25 -7.99 -10.62
N ARG A 245 -1.02 -9.03 -10.92
CA ARG A 245 -2.47 -8.92 -11.20
C ARG A 245 -3.23 -8.42 -9.97
N GLY A 246 -2.93 -8.93 -8.78
CA GLY A 246 -3.53 -8.46 -7.53
C GLY A 246 -3.30 -6.98 -7.28
N MET A 247 -2.06 -6.52 -7.46
CA MET A 247 -1.72 -5.10 -7.36
C MET A 247 -2.51 -4.25 -8.35
N GLN A 248 -2.72 -4.73 -9.58
CA GLN A 248 -3.52 -4.01 -10.57
C GLN A 248 -5.00 -3.98 -10.21
N GLU A 249 -5.59 -5.11 -9.81
CA GLU A 249 -7.03 -5.23 -9.51
C GLU A 249 -7.40 -4.45 -8.25
N ILE A 250 -6.67 -4.65 -7.15
CA ILE A 250 -6.98 -4.05 -5.85
C ILE A 250 -6.82 -2.52 -5.88
N ARG A 251 -5.73 -2.01 -6.50
CA ARG A 251 -5.53 -0.55 -6.64
C ARG A 251 -6.55 0.08 -7.58
N ALA A 252 -7.16 -0.72 -8.45
CA ALA A 252 -8.25 -0.32 -9.32
C ALA A 252 -9.64 -0.56 -8.72
N CYS A 253 -9.74 -0.91 -7.44
CA CYS A 253 -11.02 -1.14 -6.77
C CYS A 253 -11.53 0.13 -6.05
N ARG A 254 -12.85 0.26 -5.96
CA ARG A 254 -13.58 1.39 -5.35
C ARG A 254 -14.73 0.97 -4.45
N GLU A 255 -14.99 -0.33 -4.37
CA GLU A 255 -16.05 -0.83 -3.52
C GLU A 255 -15.74 -0.50 -2.07
N ARG A 256 -16.78 -0.11 -1.34
CA ARG A 256 -16.69 0.29 0.07
C ARG A 256 -17.28 -0.80 0.94
N GLY A 257 -16.73 -0.94 2.14
CA GLY A 257 -17.08 -2.05 3.02
C GLY A 257 -16.56 -3.38 2.47
N PHE A 258 -17.01 -4.47 3.07
CA PHE A 258 -16.60 -5.81 2.65
C PHE A 258 -17.18 -6.19 1.29
N HIS A 259 -16.30 -6.56 0.37
CA HIS A 259 -16.66 -6.97 -0.99
C HIS A 259 -15.71 -8.05 -1.53
N PRO A 260 -16.20 -8.92 -2.44
CA PRO A 260 -15.38 -9.97 -3.02
C PRO A 260 -14.46 -9.45 -4.12
N HIS A 261 -13.40 -10.23 -4.40
CA HIS A 261 -12.45 -10.02 -5.48
C HIS A 261 -12.22 -11.30 -6.26
N SER A 262 -11.57 -11.20 -7.43
CA SER A 262 -11.17 -12.39 -8.19
C SER A 262 -10.24 -13.30 -7.38
N GLU A 263 -10.19 -14.58 -7.71
CA GLU A 263 -9.21 -15.50 -7.12
C GLU A 263 -7.79 -15.30 -7.70
N GLY A 264 -6.78 -15.71 -6.94
CA GLY A 264 -5.37 -15.70 -7.36
C GLY A 264 -4.71 -14.32 -7.34
N LEU A 265 -5.19 -13.41 -6.51
CA LEU A 265 -4.63 -12.04 -6.38
C LEU A 265 -3.48 -11.94 -5.39
N PHE A 266 -3.30 -12.94 -4.54
CA PHE A 266 -2.16 -13.05 -3.64
C PHE A 266 -1.52 -14.43 -3.76
N GLU A 267 -0.27 -14.52 -3.31
CA GLU A 267 0.52 -15.74 -3.29
C GLU A 267 1.44 -15.75 -2.06
N GLU A 268 1.94 -16.94 -1.70
CA GLU A 268 3.00 -17.03 -0.69
C GLU A 268 4.29 -16.35 -1.18
N SER A 269 4.90 -15.56 -0.30
CA SER A 269 6.12 -14.81 -0.58
C SER A 269 7.34 -15.74 -0.62
N ARG A 270 7.92 -15.92 -1.81
CA ARG A 270 9.06 -16.83 -2.03
C ARG A 270 10.42 -16.24 -1.65
N ASN A 271 10.51 -14.92 -1.54
CA ASN A 271 11.76 -14.20 -1.22
C ASN A 271 11.94 -13.96 0.29
N VAL A 272 11.40 -14.85 1.12
CA VAL A 272 11.39 -14.72 2.58
C VAL A 272 12.27 -15.79 3.22
N SER A 273 12.88 -15.47 4.35
CA SER A 273 13.54 -16.45 5.20
C SER A 273 13.31 -16.14 6.66
N ILE A 274 12.79 -17.15 7.36
CA ILE A 274 12.58 -17.08 8.80
C ILE A 274 13.84 -17.65 9.46
N GLU A 275 14.50 -16.84 10.30
CA GLU A 275 15.78 -17.15 10.92
C GLU A 275 15.70 -16.92 12.44
N SER A 276 16.30 -17.82 13.22
CA SER A 276 16.36 -17.70 14.69
C SER A 276 17.61 -16.94 15.15
N GLY A 277 17.54 -16.34 16.34
CA GLY A 277 18.66 -15.64 16.97
C GLY A 277 18.99 -14.27 16.37
N VAL A 278 18.13 -13.76 15.48
CA VAL A 278 18.27 -12.42 14.91
C VAL A 278 17.74 -11.40 15.93
N ARG A 279 18.56 -10.41 16.28
CA ARG A 279 18.15 -9.35 17.22
C ARG A 279 17.05 -8.48 16.62
N PHE A 280 16.04 -8.20 17.45
CA PHE A 280 14.95 -7.28 17.15
C PHE A 280 14.49 -6.51 18.39
N GLU A 281 13.67 -5.50 18.18
CA GLU A 281 13.04 -4.67 19.22
C GLU A 281 11.51 -4.80 19.16
N VAL A 282 10.85 -4.65 20.31
CA VAL A 282 9.39 -4.54 20.38
C VAL A 282 9.05 -3.14 20.87
N VAL A 283 8.20 -2.43 20.13
CA VAL A 283 7.69 -1.11 20.50
C VAL A 283 6.17 -1.21 20.62
N ASP A 284 5.64 -1.12 21.84
CA ASP A 284 4.21 -1.20 22.11
C ASP A 284 3.62 0.21 22.29
N LEU A 285 2.73 0.61 21.39
CA LEU A 285 2.09 1.94 21.33
C LEU A 285 0.57 1.87 21.57
N ARG A 286 0.06 0.72 22.04
CA ARG A 286 -1.38 0.50 22.29
C ARG A 286 -1.92 1.28 23.47
#